data_AF-A0A4T0BRL7-F1
#
_entry.id   AF-A0A4T0BRL7-F1
#
_cell.length_a   1.000
_cell.length_b   1.000
_cell.length_c   1.000
_cell.angle_alpha   90.00
_cell.angle_beta   90.00
_cell.angle_gamma   90.00
#
_symmetry.space_group_name_H-M   'P 1'
#
loop_
_entity.id
_entity.type
_entity.pdbx_description
1 polymer ?
#
loop_
_entity_poly.entity_id
_entity_poly.type
_entity_poly.pdbx_seq_one_letter_code
_entity_poly.pdbx_strand_id
1 'polypeptide(L)'
;MLSNYVPIFLEHRQNIRLLRALPPHSVDWSLLCPSTMTPENLEISVPTKTSGKLTACATTPPMWMDSWLKYIPFLGKVILAAMNASRYDTTLEQNAEFIASDLEDRDSRWIGVPVGIIDAKK
;
A
#
# COMPACT_ATOMS: atom_id res chain seq x y z
N MET A 1 -14.20 -9.92 3.19
CA MET A 1 -12.91 -9.79 2.47
C MET A 1 -11.77 -10.04 3.44
N LEU A 2 -10.60 -10.52 2.97
CA LEU A 2 -9.40 -10.68 3.81
C LEU A 2 -9.08 -9.39 4.61
N SER A 3 -9.38 -8.21 4.05
CA SER A 3 -9.28 -6.88 4.67
C SER A 3 -10.12 -6.65 5.94
N ASN A 4 -11.12 -7.49 6.22
CA ASN A 4 -11.87 -7.44 7.47
C ASN A 4 -11.12 -8.13 8.63
N TYR A 5 -10.15 -9.01 8.33
CA TYR A 5 -9.53 -9.93 9.30
C TYR A 5 -8.00 -9.94 9.28
N VAL A 6 -7.37 -9.46 8.21
CA VAL A 6 -5.98 -9.03 8.20
C VAL A 6 -6.02 -7.52 8.46
N PRO A 7 -5.24 -6.99 9.41
CA PRO A 7 -5.22 -5.58 9.76
C PRO A 7 -4.56 -4.75 8.65
N ILE A 8 -5.13 -4.79 7.46
CA ILE A 8 -4.67 -4.04 6.29
C ILE A 8 -5.32 -2.67 6.43
N PHE A 9 -4.51 -1.66 6.73
CA PHE A 9 -4.90 -0.25 6.80
C PHE A 9 -5.88 0.07 7.95
N LEU A 10 -5.72 -0.57 9.11
CA LEU A 10 -6.59 -0.32 10.27
C LEU A 10 -6.60 1.16 10.65
N GLU A 11 -5.42 1.77 10.65
CA GLU A 11 -5.13 3.16 10.96
C GLU A 11 -5.84 4.11 9.99
N HIS A 12 -6.11 3.65 8.77
CA HIS A 12 -6.68 4.47 7.70
C HIS A 12 -8.17 4.27 7.50
N ARG A 13 -8.84 3.36 8.23
CA ARG A 13 -10.29 3.12 8.07
C ARG A 13 -11.12 4.39 8.27
N GLN A 14 -10.75 5.21 9.25
CA GLN A 14 -11.42 6.48 9.50
C GLN A 14 -11.19 7.47 8.36
N ASN A 15 -9.95 7.58 7.88
CA ASN A 15 -9.60 8.48 6.77
C ASN A 15 -10.33 8.07 5.48
N ILE A 16 -10.34 6.78 5.15
CA ILE A 16 -11.07 6.24 3.99
C ILE A 16 -12.57 6.53 4.12
N ARG A 17 -13.14 6.40 5.31
CA ARG A 17 -14.55 6.74 5.55
C ARG A 17 -14.83 8.22 5.30
N LEU A 18 -13.94 9.11 5.75
CA LEU A 18 -14.09 10.56 5.52
C LEU A 18 -13.94 10.91 4.03
N LEU A 19 -12.93 10.36 3.35
CA LEU A 19 -12.70 10.57 1.92
C LEU A 19 -13.88 10.08 1.07
N ARG A 20 -14.48 8.95 1.43
CA ARG A 20 -15.69 8.42 0.77
C ARG A 20 -16.97 9.20 1.08
N ALA A 21 -16.99 9.99 2.16
CA ALA A 21 -18.14 10.80 2.54
C ALA A 21 -18.16 12.17 1.83
N LEU A 22 -17.07 12.54 1.15
CA LEU A 22 -17.00 13.76 0.36
C LEU A 22 -17.99 13.68 -0.82
N PRO A 23 -18.52 14.84 -1.28
CA PRO A 23 -19.37 14.86 -2.47
C PRO A 23 -18.66 14.22 -3.69
N PRO A 24 -19.40 13.53 -4.56
CA PRO A 24 -18.82 13.00 -5.79
C PRO A 24 -18.12 14.10 -6.59
N HIS A 25 -16.94 13.79 -7.13
CA HIS A 25 -16.13 14.69 -7.95
C HIS A 25 -15.65 15.99 -7.26
N SER A 26 -15.75 16.10 -5.93
CA SER A 26 -15.17 17.26 -5.23
C SER A 26 -13.65 17.17 -5.11
N VAL A 27 -13.13 15.96 -4.93
CA VAL A 27 -11.70 15.67 -4.76
C VAL A 27 -11.43 14.28 -5.32
N ASP A 28 -10.51 14.19 -6.28
CA ASP A 28 -9.91 12.92 -6.68
C ASP A 28 -8.81 12.56 -5.69
N TRP A 29 -8.88 11.36 -5.12
CA TRP A 29 -7.96 10.92 -4.08
C TRP A 29 -7.53 9.49 -4.32
N SER A 30 -6.28 9.19 -4.02
CA SER A 30 -5.79 7.83 -3.80
C SER A 30 -5.14 7.81 -2.41
N LEU A 31 -5.23 6.69 -1.70
CA LEU A 31 -4.58 6.55 -0.39
C LEU A 31 -3.53 5.45 -0.49
N LEU A 32 -2.26 5.86 -0.59
CA LEU A 32 -1.14 4.93 -0.57
C LEU A 32 -1.02 4.31 0.83
N CYS A 33 -0.84 2.99 0.89
CA CYS A 33 -0.79 2.28 2.15
C CYS A 33 0.37 1.27 2.20
N PRO A 34 1.61 1.76 2.37
CA PRO A 34 2.77 0.93 2.67
C PRO A 34 2.68 0.31 4.07
N SER A 35 3.41 -0.79 4.30
CA SER A 35 3.58 -1.37 5.64
C SER A 35 4.71 -0.65 6.38
N THR A 36 5.95 -0.91 5.97
CA THR A 36 7.14 -0.23 6.50
C THR A 36 7.75 0.60 5.39
N MET A 37 8.12 1.83 5.71
CA MET A 37 8.88 2.70 4.82
C MET A 37 10.25 2.96 5.43
N THR A 38 11.30 2.61 4.69
CA THR A 38 12.69 2.87 5.11
C THR A 38 13.36 3.82 4.13
N PRO A 39 14.08 4.86 4.57
CA PRO A 39 14.84 5.70 3.65
C PRO A 39 15.90 4.89 2.90
N GLU A 40 16.06 5.13 1.58
CA GLU A 40 17.20 4.60 0.82
C GLU A 40 18.51 5.24 1.28
N ASN A 41 18.47 6.54 1.59
CA ASN A 41 19.61 7.29 2.08
C ASN A 41 19.29 7.97 3.42
N LEU A 42 20.20 7.89 4.38
CA LEU A 42 20.06 8.56 5.67
C LEU A 42 20.25 10.08 5.57
N GLU A 43 20.90 10.54 4.50
CA GLU A 43 21.08 11.96 4.20
C GLU A 43 19.93 12.47 3.33
N ILE A 44 19.37 13.61 3.72
CA ILE A 44 18.34 14.30 2.93
C ILE A 44 19.02 14.85 1.68
N SER A 45 18.80 14.18 0.55
CA SER A 45 19.26 14.62 -0.76
C SER A 45 18.09 14.60 -1.74
N VAL A 46 18.12 15.52 -2.70
CA VAL A 46 17.12 15.52 -3.77
C VAL A 46 17.34 14.25 -4.61
N PRO A 47 16.29 13.43 -4.83
CA PRO A 47 16.43 12.24 -5.67
C PRO A 47 16.89 12.66 -7.07
N THR A 48 18.11 12.28 -7.44
CA THR A 48 18.68 12.54 -8.77
C THR A 48 18.55 11.33 -9.69
N LYS A 49 18.00 10.23 -9.18
CA LYS A 49 17.80 8.96 -9.88
C LYS A 49 16.39 8.45 -9.57
N THR A 50 15.76 7.83 -10.56
CA THR A 50 14.50 7.12 -10.40
C THR A 50 14.67 5.95 -9.42
N SER A 51 13.83 5.92 -8.39
CA SER A 51 13.78 4.83 -7.41
C SER A 51 13.18 3.55 -8.03
N GLY A 52 13.37 2.41 -7.35
CA GLY A 52 12.90 1.12 -7.85
C GLY A 52 11.38 1.08 -8.14
N LYS A 53 10.95 0.21 -9.06
CA LYS A 53 9.54 0.09 -9.43
C LYS A 53 8.74 -0.62 -8.33
N LEU A 54 7.63 -0.03 -7.91
CA LEU A 54 6.65 -0.68 -7.04
C LEU A 54 5.61 -1.47 -7.86
N THR A 55 5.14 -2.57 -7.28
CA THR A 55 3.92 -3.23 -7.72
C THR A 55 2.77 -2.76 -6.84
N ALA A 56 1.68 -2.30 -7.44
CA ALA A 56 0.54 -1.73 -6.75
C ALA A 56 -0.75 -2.48 -7.06
N CYS A 57 -1.67 -2.53 -6.10
CA CYS A 57 -3.00 -3.11 -6.27
C CYS A 57 -4.07 -2.30 -5.52
N ALA A 58 -5.23 -2.14 -6.15
CA ALA A 58 -6.34 -1.37 -5.61
C ALA A 58 -7.12 -2.23 -4.60
N THR A 59 -7.44 -1.66 -3.44
CA THR A 59 -8.28 -2.27 -2.39
C THR A 59 -7.76 -3.54 -1.71
N THR A 60 -6.71 -4.15 -2.26
CA THR A 60 -6.10 -5.37 -1.74
C THR A 60 -4.57 -5.28 -1.78
N PRO A 61 -3.87 -5.98 -0.88
CA PRO A 61 -2.41 -6.08 -0.95
C PRO A 61 -1.96 -6.78 -2.25
N PRO A 62 -1.03 -6.20 -3.01
CA PRO A 62 -0.47 -6.84 -4.20
C PRO A 62 0.30 -8.13 -3.84
N MET A 63 0.08 -9.20 -4.61
CA MET A 63 0.84 -10.46 -4.50
C MET A 63 0.79 -11.12 -3.11
N TRP A 64 -0.34 -10.99 -2.41
CA TRP A 64 -0.58 -11.68 -1.15
C TRP A 64 -0.49 -13.20 -1.31
N MET A 65 0.44 -13.84 -0.59
CA MET A 65 0.57 -15.29 -0.58
C MET A 65 -0.40 -15.88 0.43
N ASP A 66 -1.31 -16.70 -0.07
CA ASP A 66 -2.24 -17.46 0.75
C ASP A 66 -1.61 -18.79 1.21
N SER A 67 -2.00 -19.27 2.39
CA SER A 67 -1.48 -20.53 2.95
C SER A 67 -2.52 -21.21 3.82
N TRP A 68 -2.47 -22.54 3.86
CA TRP A 68 -3.30 -23.36 4.75
C TRP A 68 -3.11 -23.03 6.22
N LEU A 69 -1.95 -22.45 6.58
CA LEU A 69 -1.65 -22.00 7.94
C LEU A 69 -2.71 -21.04 8.49
N LYS A 70 -3.44 -20.32 7.63
CA LYS A 70 -4.54 -19.43 8.04
C LYS A 70 -5.68 -20.13 8.79
N TYR A 71 -5.81 -21.45 8.62
CA TYR A 71 -6.85 -22.25 9.26
C TYR A 71 -6.47 -22.74 10.66
N ILE A 72 -5.23 -22.50 11.11
CA ILE A 72 -4.83 -22.78 12.49
C ILE A 72 -5.63 -21.85 13.43
N PRO A 73 -6.40 -22.41 14.39
CA PRO A 73 -7.17 -21.61 15.33
C PRO A 73 -6.31 -20.57 16.07
N PHE A 74 -6.88 -19.39 16.31
CA PHE A 74 -6.28 -18.23 17.00
C PHE A 74 -5.06 -17.58 16.33
N LEU A 75 -4.07 -18.35 15.87
CA LEU A 75 -2.78 -17.83 15.38
C LEU A 75 -2.64 -17.84 13.85
N GLY A 76 -3.42 -18.65 13.13
CA GLY A 76 -3.18 -18.91 11.71
C GLY A 76 -3.15 -17.65 10.84
N LYS A 77 -4.05 -16.70 11.09
CA LYS A 77 -4.10 -15.42 10.36
C LYS A 77 -2.92 -14.50 10.70
N VAL A 78 -2.47 -14.51 11.95
CA VAL A 78 -1.30 -13.72 12.40
C VAL A 78 -0.04 -14.27 11.74
N ILE A 79 0.11 -15.60 11.71
CA ILE A 79 1.22 -16.27 11.03
C ILE A 79 1.21 -15.93 9.53
N LEU A 80 0.05 -16.04 8.88
CA LEU A 80 -0.09 -15.68 7.46
C LEU A 80 0.31 -14.22 7.18
N ALA A 81 -0.09 -13.30 8.06
CA ALA A 81 0.26 -11.89 7.93
C ALA A 81 1.76 -11.66 8.11
N ALA A 82 2.38 -12.28 9.14
CA ALA A 82 3.82 -12.19 9.38
C ALA A 82 4.65 -12.76 8.22
N MET A 83 4.20 -13.86 7.59
CA MET A 83 4.86 -14.42 6.40
C MET A 83 4.86 -13.48 5.20
N ASN A 84 3.85 -12.62 5.10
CA ASN A 84 3.75 -11.65 4.02
C ASN A 84 4.43 -10.32 4.36
N ALA A 85 4.51 -9.94 5.65
CA ALA A 85 4.88 -8.61 6.13
C ALA A 85 6.18 -8.04 5.52
N SER A 86 7.29 -8.79 5.55
CA SER A 86 8.61 -8.32 5.07
C SER A 86 8.65 -7.98 3.58
N ARG A 87 7.70 -8.52 2.81
CA ARG A 87 7.60 -8.23 1.38
C ARG A 87 7.10 -6.80 1.16
N TYR A 88 6.26 -6.28 2.07
CA TYR A 88 5.67 -4.94 1.99
C TYR A 88 6.56 -3.82 2.55
N ASP A 89 7.83 -4.10 2.84
CA ASP A 89 8.81 -3.08 3.15
C ASP A 89 9.26 -2.39 1.85
N THR A 90 8.99 -1.10 1.76
CA THR A 90 9.28 -0.23 0.60
C THR A 90 10.12 0.96 1.05
N THR A 91 10.68 1.71 0.10
CA THR A 91 11.47 2.89 0.44
C THR A 91 10.66 4.18 0.32
N LEU A 92 11.04 5.22 1.08
CA LEU A 92 10.36 6.52 1.01
C LEU A 92 10.40 7.07 -0.42
N GLU A 93 11.52 6.89 -1.10
CA GLU A 93 11.79 7.38 -2.44
C GLU A 93 11.00 6.60 -3.50
N GLN A 94 10.90 5.26 -3.38
CA GLN A 94 10.02 4.45 -4.24
C GLN A 94 8.55 4.89 -4.16
N ASN A 95 8.07 5.22 -2.96
CA ASN A 95 6.70 5.68 -2.74
C ASN A 95 6.48 7.07 -3.36
N ALA A 96 7.43 7.99 -3.17
CA ALA A 96 7.37 9.32 -3.75
C ALA A 96 7.37 9.28 -5.28
N GLU A 97 8.23 8.45 -5.87
CA GLU A 97 8.29 8.22 -7.32
C GLU A 97 6.95 7.68 -7.85
N PHE A 98 6.35 6.71 -7.14
CA PHE A 98 5.04 6.17 -7.51
C PHE A 98 3.95 7.24 -7.48
N ILE A 99 3.90 8.08 -6.44
CA ILE A 99 2.92 9.18 -6.33
C ILE A 99 3.14 10.20 -7.46
N ALA A 100 4.40 10.58 -7.71
CA ALA A 100 4.73 11.53 -8.76
C ALA A 100 4.29 11.02 -10.13
N SER A 101 4.60 9.75 -10.44
CA SER A 101 4.17 9.11 -11.69
C SER A 101 2.65 8.98 -11.80
N ASP A 102 1.93 8.79 -10.69
CA ASP A 102 0.47 8.72 -10.68
C ASP A 102 -0.17 10.09 -10.98
N LEU A 103 0.38 11.16 -10.41
CA LEU A 103 -0.12 12.52 -10.61
C LEU A 103 0.04 13.04 -12.04
N GLU A 104 0.92 12.44 -12.84
CA GLU A 104 1.04 12.73 -14.26
C GLU A 104 -0.16 12.21 -15.07
N ASP A 105 -0.87 11.20 -14.57
CA ASP A 105 -2.04 10.59 -15.20
C ASP A 105 -3.35 11.19 -14.66
N ARG A 106 -4.00 12.02 -15.48
CA ARG A 106 -5.25 12.70 -15.09
C ARG A 106 -6.44 11.76 -14.91
N ASP A 107 -6.41 10.58 -15.55
CA ASP A 107 -7.45 9.56 -15.44
C ASP A 107 -6.93 8.34 -14.67
N SER A 108 -6.12 8.61 -13.64
CA SER A 108 -5.49 7.56 -12.85
C SER A 108 -6.49 6.51 -12.38
N ARG A 109 -6.12 5.24 -12.61
CA ARG A 109 -6.85 4.07 -12.10
C ARG A 109 -6.90 3.97 -10.57
N TRP A 110 -6.15 4.82 -9.86
CA TRP A 110 -6.09 4.82 -8.40
C TRP A 110 -7.05 5.82 -7.75
N ILE A 111 -7.81 6.57 -8.55
CA ILE A 111 -8.83 7.49 -8.05
C ILE A 111 -9.90 6.71 -7.25
N GLY A 112 -10.17 7.20 -6.04
CA GLY A 112 -11.18 6.70 -5.12
C GLY A 112 -10.81 5.42 -4.35
N VAL A 113 -9.57 4.94 -4.45
CA VAL A 113 -9.17 3.65 -3.87
C VAL A 113 -7.96 3.74 -2.93
N PRO A 114 -7.94 2.93 -1.86
CA PRO A 114 -6.69 2.64 -1.14
C PRO A 114 -5.80 1.75 -2.00
N VAL A 115 -4.51 2.05 -2.03
CA VAL A 115 -3.50 1.42 -2.88
C VAL A 115 -2.49 0.69 -2.01
N GLY A 116 -2.51 -0.64 -2.07
CA GLY A 116 -1.47 -1.46 -1.47
C GLY A 116 -0.26 -1.55 -2.41
N ILE A 117 0.94 -1.60 -1.84
CA ILE A 117 2.20 -1.59 -2.60
C ILE A 117 3.21 -2.58 -2.05
N ILE A 118 4.05 -3.10 -2.94
CA ILE A 118 5.14 -4.02 -2.65
C ILE A 118 6.33 -3.68 -3.56
N ASP A 119 7.56 -3.84 -3.08
CA ASP A 119 8.75 -3.74 -3.94
C ASP A 119 8.70 -4.86 -4.98
N ALA A 120 8.72 -4.51 -6.27
CA ALA A 120 8.62 -5.49 -7.36
C ALA A 120 9.80 -6.48 -7.41
N LYS A 121 10.90 -6.21 -6.69
CA LYS A 121 12.07 -7.09 -6.60
C LYS A 121 11.92 -8.20 -5.53
N LYS A 122 10.84 -8.22 -4.74
CA LYS A 122 10.58 -9.17 -3.64
C LYS A 122 9.38 -10.09 -3.89
#